data_AF-A0A815F2W7-F1
#
_entry.id   AF-A0A815F2W7-F1
#
_cell.length_a   1.000
_cell.length_b   1.000
_cell.length_c   1.000
_cell.angle_alpha   90.00
_cell.angle_beta   90.00
_cell.angle_gamma   90.00
#
_symmetry.space_group_name_H-M   'P 1'
#
loop_
_entity.id
_entity.type
_entity.pdbx_description
1 polymer ?
#
loop_
_entity_poly.entity_id
_entity_poly.type
_entity_poly.pdbx_seq_one_letter_code
_entity_poly.pdbx_strand_id
1 'polypeptide(L)'
;KSWDSSSQMVYQAELLINRLKHDKLCDWDKDWKVITLFVGSNDLCSFCEDSNSTKHTPEQYMHNIRDTLNKLYNASIPRTLINLVPVLNVRNVKDLRNGNYICQILYKKTCPCAAFPTAEQAKTLEDYIIRYHQLLFDFIGSGRYEDRDDFTVVIQPFMVKTKLPYKDNHKIDFSYFAPDCFHFSGKGHSLAALSLWNNMLEPVGGKKSSWHIGESLKCPTKEYPYIFTWKNSAKALDEFKHTTIVQTTNSISTISSDTSIYDVNSTSQYHRKHKKTKFDISSNKMKFITVTGFLFIITMILIIGIVRRRKVRVFIPGNERHDFNGIDNSQYHDDNEEVEVWSRTNTKSNYFKNNETIKQHGTRISFE
;
A
#
# COMPACT_ATOMS: atom_id res chain seq x y z
N LYS A 1 18.23 -0.83 -8.38
CA LYS A 1 17.54 -1.31 -7.16
C LYS A 1 16.79 -0.14 -6.55
N SER A 2 15.46 -0.09 -6.64
CA SER A 2 14.62 0.92 -6.01
C SER A 2 14.31 0.53 -4.56
N TRP A 3 14.84 1.30 -3.60
CA TRP A 3 14.58 1.16 -2.16
C TRP A 3 14.46 2.57 -1.58
N ASP A 4 13.39 3.27 -1.98
CA ASP A 4 13.16 4.63 -1.53
C ASP A 4 12.75 4.62 -0.06
N SER A 5 13.48 5.36 0.75
CA SER A 5 13.21 5.63 2.16
C SER A 5 12.89 7.12 2.33
N SER A 6 12.65 7.57 3.56
CA SER A 6 12.34 8.98 3.80
C SER A 6 13.47 9.92 3.39
N SER A 7 14.74 9.48 3.41
CA SER A 7 15.90 10.34 3.17
C SER A 7 16.07 10.80 1.71
N GLN A 8 15.47 10.12 0.72
CA GLN A 8 15.47 10.59 -0.67
C GLN A 8 14.31 11.55 -0.99
N MET A 9 13.34 11.72 -0.09
CA MET A 9 12.07 12.40 -0.40
C MET A 9 12.22 13.89 -0.75
N VAL A 10 13.15 14.60 -0.12
CA VAL A 10 13.43 16.01 -0.45
C VAL A 10 13.94 16.16 -1.89
N TYR A 11 14.77 15.21 -2.35
CA TYR A 11 15.26 15.16 -3.72
C TYR A 11 14.15 14.75 -4.72
N GLN A 12 13.31 13.77 -4.35
CA GLN A 12 12.15 13.41 -5.18
C GLN A 12 11.13 14.55 -5.31
N ALA A 13 10.91 15.34 -4.24
CA ALA A 13 10.10 16.55 -4.30
C ALA A 13 10.69 17.59 -5.25
N GLU A 14 12.02 17.80 -5.26
CA GLU A 14 12.68 18.68 -6.21
C GLU A 14 12.53 18.21 -7.66
N LEU A 15 12.70 16.90 -7.92
CA LEU A 15 12.43 16.31 -9.24
C LEU A 15 10.96 16.46 -9.65
N LEU A 16 10.01 16.36 -8.71
CA LEU A 16 8.58 16.55 -8.97
C LEU A 16 8.26 18.01 -9.32
N ILE A 17 8.77 18.97 -8.55
CA ILE A 17 8.63 20.41 -8.82
C ILE A 17 9.20 20.74 -10.21
N ASN A 18 10.39 20.24 -10.51
CA ASN A 18 11.04 20.48 -11.80
C ASN A 18 10.29 19.83 -12.97
N ARG A 19 9.70 18.65 -12.78
CA ARG A 19 8.81 18.03 -13.79
C ARG A 19 7.53 18.85 -13.98
N LEU A 20 6.83 19.20 -12.91
CA LEU A 20 5.57 19.97 -12.96
C LEU A 20 5.73 21.34 -13.66
N LYS A 21 6.91 21.94 -13.65
CA LYS A 21 7.21 23.21 -14.35
C LYS A 21 7.52 23.06 -15.85
N HIS A 22 7.82 21.86 -16.33
CA HIS A 22 8.24 21.61 -17.71
C HIS A 22 7.39 20.56 -18.46
N ASP A 23 6.44 19.91 -17.77
CA ASP A 23 5.53 18.94 -18.38
C ASP A 23 4.46 19.66 -19.21
N LYS A 24 4.47 19.41 -20.54
CA LYS A 24 3.55 20.01 -21.51
C LYS A 24 2.09 19.54 -21.33
N LEU A 25 1.84 18.56 -20.46
CA LEU A 25 0.51 18.02 -20.15
C LEU A 25 -0.07 18.55 -18.83
N CYS A 26 0.64 19.46 -18.13
CA CYS A 26 0.22 20.07 -16.88
C CYS A 26 0.33 21.60 -16.97
N ASP A 27 -0.79 22.32 -16.93
CA ASP A 27 -0.79 23.76 -16.71
C ASP A 27 -0.38 24.03 -15.26
N TRP A 28 0.84 24.54 -15.06
CA TRP A 28 1.39 24.80 -13.72
C TRP A 28 0.43 25.64 -12.86
N ASP A 29 -0.17 26.69 -13.42
CA ASP A 29 -1.02 27.64 -12.69
C ASP A 29 -2.50 27.21 -12.58
N LYS A 30 -3.01 26.44 -13.55
CA LYS A 30 -4.46 26.17 -13.67
C LYS A 30 -4.90 24.76 -13.29
N ASP A 31 -4.08 23.73 -13.52
CA ASP A 31 -4.48 22.35 -13.21
C ASP A 31 -4.41 22.07 -11.71
N TRP A 32 -5.32 21.24 -11.18
CA TRP A 32 -5.21 20.72 -9.82
C TRP A 32 -4.18 19.59 -9.74
N LYS A 33 -3.27 19.64 -8.76
CA LYS A 33 -2.25 18.61 -8.52
C LYS A 33 -2.59 17.83 -7.25
N VAL A 34 -2.83 16.53 -7.37
CA VAL A 34 -2.99 15.63 -6.21
C VAL A 34 -1.70 14.82 -6.04
N ILE A 35 -0.91 15.19 -5.02
CA ILE A 35 0.38 14.55 -4.72
C ILE A 35 0.15 13.55 -3.58
N THR A 36 0.60 12.30 -3.72
CA THR A 36 0.45 11.30 -2.64
C THR A 36 1.82 10.89 -2.11
N LEU A 37 2.09 11.24 -0.85
CA LEU A 37 3.33 10.89 -0.15
C LEU A 37 3.07 9.67 0.73
N PHE A 38 3.64 8.52 0.33
CA PHE A 38 3.54 7.25 1.04
C PHE A 38 4.93 6.60 1.11
N VAL A 39 5.60 6.77 2.25
CA VAL A 39 7.01 6.38 2.46
C VAL A 39 7.27 6.16 3.95
N GLY A 40 8.30 5.39 4.29
CA GLY A 40 8.68 5.04 5.66
C GLY A 40 8.75 3.54 5.93
N SER A 41 8.12 2.71 5.10
CA SER A 41 8.14 1.24 5.29
C SER A 41 9.54 0.65 5.13
N ASN A 42 10.37 1.22 4.25
CA ASN A 42 11.77 0.80 4.10
C ASN A 42 12.63 1.27 5.29
N ASP A 43 12.42 2.49 5.79
CA ASP A 43 13.04 2.98 7.03
C ASP A 43 12.73 2.04 8.22
N LEU A 44 11.48 1.62 8.36
CA LEU A 44 11.03 0.63 9.36
C LEU A 44 11.49 -0.82 9.09
N CYS A 45 11.95 -1.14 7.88
CA CYS A 45 12.62 -2.42 7.59
C CYS A 45 14.11 -2.37 7.95
N SER A 46 14.75 -1.21 7.77
CA SER A 46 16.18 -0.97 8.02
C SER A 46 16.51 -0.46 9.43
N PHE A 47 15.50 -0.25 10.29
CA PHE A 47 15.65 0.30 11.65
C PHE A 47 16.66 -0.42 12.57
N CYS A 48 17.05 -1.64 12.21
CA CYS A 48 17.93 -2.51 12.97
C CYS A 48 19.29 -2.80 12.29
N GLU A 49 19.54 -2.26 11.08
CA GLU A 49 20.75 -2.59 10.31
C GLU A 49 22.04 -2.08 10.97
N ASP A 50 21.93 -0.97 11.69
CA ASP A 50 22.99 -0.38 12.52
C ASP A 50 22.33 0.20 13.78
N SER A 51 22.55 -0.43 14.94
CA SER A 51 21.96 -0.01 16.22
C SER A 51 22.46 1.35 16.71
N ASN A 52 23.51 1.90 16.11
CA ASN A 52 24.06 3.21 16.43
C ASN A 52 23.62 4.30 15.42
N SER A 53 22.89 3.93 14.36
CA SER A 53 22.41 4.88 13.35
C SER A 53 21.11 5.57 13.78
N THR A 54 21.14 6.90 13.83
CA THR A 54 19.93 7.73 13.95
C THR A 54 19.06 7.74 12.68
N LYS A 55 19.58 7.26 11.55
CA LYS A 55 19.02 7.36 10.18
C LYS A 55 17.56 6.92 10.02
N HIS A 56 17.12 5.94 10.81
CA HIS A 56 15.79 5.31 10.68
C HIS A 56 14.88 5.54 11.90
N THR A 57 15.33 6.38 12.84
CA THR A 57 14.53 6.81 13.99
C THR A 57 13.25 7.53 13.56
N PRO A 58 12.17 7.51 14.37
CA PRO A 58 10.95 8.27 14.10
C PRO A 58 11.19 9.77 13.94
N GLU A 59 12.10 10.32 14.75
CA GLU A 59 12.50 11.72 14.71
C GLU A 59 13.22 12.08 13.39
N GLN A 60 14.13 11.23 12.89
CA GLN A 60 14.78 11.43 11.59
C GLN A 60 13.79 11.26 10.43
N TYR A 61 12.91 10.26 10.48
CA TYR A 61 11.82 10.08 9.52
C TYR A 61 10.95 11.35 9.44
N MET A 62 10.49 11.86 10.60
CA MET A 62 9.67 13.07 10.64
C MET A 62 10.41 14.32 10.18
N HIS A 63 11.72 14.44 10.45
CA HIS A 63 12.55 15.51 9.88
C HIS A 63 12.55 15.45 8.34
N ASN A 64 12.80 14.27 7.77
CA ASN A 64 12.82 14.08 6.32
C ASN A 64 11.44 14.37 5.67
N ILE A 65 10.33 13.95 6.29
CA ILE A 65 8.96 14.25 5.83
C ILE A 65 8.66 15.76 5.94
N ARG A 66 9.00 16.39 7.06
CA ARG A 66 8.83 17.84 7.28
C ARG A 66 9.52 18.65 6.19
N ASP A 67 10.77 18.33 5.90
CA ASP A 67 11.56 19.08 4.92
C ASP A 67 11.09 18.81 3.49
N THR A 68 10.56 17.62 3.21
CA THR A 68 9.87 17.30 1.94
C THR A 68 8.60 18.14 1.76
N LEU A 69 7.75 18.23 2.78
CA LEU A 69 6.51 19.02 2.73
C LEU A 69 6.82 20.53 2.67
N ASN A 70 7.82 21.00 3.43
CA ASN A 70 8.32 22.37 3.34
C ASN A 70 8.86 22.69 1.92
N LYS A 71 9.59 21.76 1.29
CA LYS A 71 10.10 21.92 -0.10
C LYS A 71 8.95 22.09 -1.11
N LEU A 72 7.89 21.29 -0.99
CA LEU A 72 6.71 21.37 -1.86
C LEU A 72 5.89 22.65 -1.61
N TYR A 73 5.69 23.03 -0.35
CA TYR A 73 4.99 24.27 0.01
C TYR A 73 5.76 25.52 -0.46
N ASN A 74 7.06 25.62 -0.11
CA ASN A 74 7.92 26.78 -0.43
C ASN A 74 8.21 26.92 -1.94
N ALA A 75 7.97 25.89 -2.73
CA ALA A 75 8.06 25.97 -4.19
C ALA A 75 6.86 26.69 -4.84
N SER A 76 5.88 27.11 -4.03
CA SER A 76 4.65 27.78 -4.44
C SER A 76 3.92 27.05 -5.57
N ILE A 77 3.85 25.71 -5.48
CA ILE A 77 2.99 24.91 -6.36
C ILE A 77 1.53 25.32 -6.06
N PRO A 78 0.76 25.81 -7.04
CA PRO A 78 -0.61 26.20 -6.80
C PRO A 78 -1.56 25.02 -6.94
N ARG A 79 -2.81 25.18 -6.51
CA ARG A 79 -3.92 24.21 -6.67
C ARG A 79 -3.51 22.79 -6.26
N THR A 80 -2.86 22.64 -5.13
CA THR A 80 -2.17 21.41 -4.72
C THR A 80 -2.77 20.81 -3.44
N LEU A 81 -3.18 19.55 -3.52
CA LEU A 81 -3.58 18.76 -2.37
C LEU A 81 -2.55 17.64 -2.16
N ILE A 82 -1.94 17.61 -0.97
CA ILE A 82 -1.03 16.52 -0.58
C ILE A 82 -1.78 15.50 0.29
N ASN A 83 -1.95 14.29 -0.23
CA ASN A 83 -2.32 13.11 0.53
C ASN A 83 -1.10 12.58 1.28
N LEU A 84 -1.04 12.79 2.60
CA LEU A 84 -0.02 12.18 3.45
C LEU A 84 -0.55 10.85 3.98
N VAL A 85 -0.01 9.74 3.48
CA VAL A 85 -0.45 8.39 3.87
C VAL A 85 0.52 7.83 4.91
N PRO A 86 0.11 7.61 6.17
CA PRO A 86 0.96 6.98 7.17
C PRO A 86 1.32 5.55 6.77
N VAL A 87 2.52 5.10 7.17
CA VAL A 87 2.98 3.72 6.95
C VAL A 87 2.00 2.69 7.51
N LEU A 88 1.86 1.55 6.83
CA LEU A 88 1.15 0.39 7.39
C LEU A 88 1.94 -0.24 8.55
N ASN A 89 1.29 -1.11 9.33
CA ASN A 89 1.97 -1.88 10.37
C ASN A 89 2.94 -2.92 9.76
N VAL A 90 4.23 -2.57 9.65
CA VAL A 90 5.29 -3.39 9.05
C VAL A 90 5.51 -4.72 9.81
N ARG A 91 5.10 -4.83 11.08
CA ARG A 91 5.20 -6.08 11.86
C ARG A 91 4.41 -7.25 11.22
N ASN A 92 3.40 -6.95 10.40
CA ASN A 92 2.65 -7.92 9.60
C ASN A 92 3.54 -8.80 8.69
N VAL A 93 4.75 -8.35 8.35
CA VAL A 93 5.76 -9.11 7.60
C VAL A 93 6.13 -10.43 8.31
N LYS A 94 6.10 -10.46 9.65
CA LYS A 94 6.31 -11.67 10.47
C LYS A 94 5.33 -12.80 10.14
N ASP A 95 4.12 -12.47 9.72
CA ASP A 95 3.08 -13.45 9.41
C ASP A 95 3.09 -13.80 7.92
N LEU A 96 3.34 -12.82 7.04
CA LEU A 96 3.53 -13.01 5.61
C LEU A 96 4.72 -13.91 5.25
N ARG A 97 5.77 -13.95 6.08
CA ARG A 97 6.91 -14.87 5.90
C ARG A 97 6.50 -16.34 5.82
N ASN A 98 5.34 -16.70 6.38
CA ASN A 98 4.85 -18.08 6.41
C ASN A 98 4.10 -18.46 5.11
N GLY A 99 4.19 -17.63 4.07
CA GLY A 99 3.81 -17.96 2.69
C GLY A 99 4.79 -18.92 2.02
N ASN A 100 5.15 -18.65 0.76
CA ASN A 100 6.04 -19.53 0.00
C ASN A 100 7.54 -19.37 0.38
N TYR A 101 8.36 -20.32 -0.06
CA TYR A 101 9.81 -20.34 0.25
C TYR A 101 10.60 -19.15 -0.33
N ILE A 102 10.18 -18.59 -1.47
CA ILE A 102 10.81 -17.40 -2.07
C ILE A 102 10.61 -16.20 -1.14
N CYS A 103 9.41 -16.02 -0.59
CA CYS A 103 9.11 -14.94 0.34
C CYS A 103 10.00 -15.04 1.61
N GLN A 104 10.24 -16.23 2.15
CA GLN A 104 11.20 -16.43 3.26
C GLN A 104 12.64 -16.03 2.92
N ILE A 105 13.10 -16.25 1.68
CA ILE A 105 14.43 -15.82 1.23
C ILE A 105 14.49 -14.31 1.08
N LEU A 106 13.47 -13.69 0.49
CA LEU A 106 13.43 -12.24 0.23
C LEU A 106 13.38 -11.46 1.54
N TYR A 107 12.50 -11.81 2.47
CA TYR A 107 12.39 -11.12 3.75
C TYR A 107 13.69 -11.10 4.58
N LYS A 108 14.51 -12.15 4.50
CA LYS A 108 15.86 -12.19 5.14
C LYS A 108 16.84 -11.17 4.56
N LYS A 109 16.54 -10.57 3.40
CA LYS A 109 17.36 -9.56 2.71
C LYS A 109 16.71 -8.17 2.64
N THR A 110 15.39 -8.07 2.84
CA THR A 110 14.63 -6.83 2.56
C THR A 110 13.95 -6.24 3.79
N CYS A 111 13.64 -7.04 4.81
CA CYS A 111 13.00 -6.57 6.03
C CYS A 111 13.29 -7.53 7.22
N PRO A 112 14.58 -7.86 7.48
CA PRO A 112 14.95 -9.02 8.28
C PRO A 112 14.42 -8.96 9.71
N CYS A 113 14.42 -7.79 10.34
CA CYS A 113 13.99 -7.64 11.73
C CYS A 113 12.47 -7.51 11.90
N ALA A 114 11.71 -7.11 10.88
CA ALA A 114 10.25 -7.24 10.93
C ALA A 114 9.81 -8.70 10.69
N ALA A 115 10.56 -9.42 9.83
CA ALA A 115 10.27 -10.81 9.48
C ALA A 115 10.72 -11.81 10.56
N PHE A 116 11.88 -11.60 11.19
CA PHE A 116 12.49 -12.50 12.17
C PHE A 116 12.99 -11.76 13.43
N PRO A 117 12.13 -10.94 14.10
CA PRO A 117 12.54 -10.12 15.25
C PRO A 117 12.99 -10.95 16.46
N THR A 118 13.96 -10.41 17.21
CA THR A 118 14.10 -10.68 18.65
C THR A 118 12.92 -10.09 19.43
N ALA A 119 12.72 -10.48 20.70
CA ALA A 119 11.66 -9.90 21.54
C ALA A 119 11.80 -8.37 21.70
N GLU A 120 13.05 -7.89 21.79
CA GLU A 120 13.40 -6.46 21.82
C GLU A 120 13.06 -5.76 20.49
N GLN A 121 13.55 -6.28 19.36
CA GLN A 121 13.24 -5.74 18.02
C GLN A 121 11.73 -5.69 17.74
N ALA A 122 10.97 -6.70 18.18
CA ALA A 122 9.52 -6.74 18.04
C ALA A 122 8.78 -5.64 18.81
N LYS A 123 9.39 -5.15 19.91
CA LYS A 123 8.92 -4.02 20.71
C LYS A 123 9.39 -2.69 20.11
N THR A 124 10.69 -2.54 19.84
CA THR A 124 11.24 -1.31 19.23
C THR A 124 10.54 -0.96 17.92
N LEU A 125 10.21 -1.95 17.08
CA LEU A 125 9.44 -1.74 15.85
C LEU A 125 7.98 -1.33 16.11
N GLU A 126 7.36 -1.78 17.21
CA GLU A 126 6.02 -1.34 17.63
C GLU A 126 6.05 0.10 18.13
N ASP A 127 6.99 0.42 19.04
CA ASP A 127 7.23 1.76 19.56
C ASP A 127 7.52 2.74 18.40
N TYR A 128 8.33 2.33 17.41
CA TYR A 128 8.64 3.14 16.23
C TYR A 128 7.41 3.37 15.33
N ILE A 129 6.61 2.35 15.02
CA ILE A 129 5.39 2.51 14.21
C ILE A 129 4.41 3.48 14.88
N ILE A 130 4.18 3.30 16.19
CA ILE A 130 3.33 4.20 16.98
C ILE A 130 3.85 5.64 16.92
N ARG A 131 5.16 5.82 17.09
CA ARG A 131 5.82 7.13 17.07
C ARG A 131 5.81 7.79 15.69
N TYR A 132 6.02 7.04 14.61
CA TYR A 132 5.86 7.51 13.22
C TYR A 132 4.45 8.07 13.02
N HIS A 133 3.42 7.34 13.45
CA HIS A 133 2.02 7.80 13.32
C HIS A 133 1.76 9.06 14.15
N GLN A 134 2.12 9.08 15.43
CA GLN A 134 1.97 10.24 16.32
C GLN A 134 2.60 11.50 15.71
N LEU A 135 3.88 11.42 15.34
CA LEU A 135 4.62 12.56 14.81
C LEU A 135 3.98 13.14 13.53
N LEU A 136 3.44 12.30 12.65
CA LEU A 136 2.71 12.76 11.47
C LEU A 136 1.39 13.46 11.85
N PHE A 137 0.57 12.84 12.72
CA PHE A 137 -0.72 13.38 13.15
C PHE A 137 -0.55 14.71 13.89
N ASP A 138 0.39 14.79 14.83
CA ASP A 138 0.68 16.02 15.60
C ASP A 138 1.19 17.13 14.67
N PHE A 139 2.07 16.80 13.72
CA PHE A 139 2.65 17.78 12.80
C PHE A 139 1.62 18.38 11.84
N ILE A 140 0.74 17.57 11.23
CA ILE A 140 -0.30 18.10 10.33
C ILE A 140 -1.48 18.69 11.12
N GLY A 141 -1.82 18.12 12.28
CA GLY A 141 -2.84 18.66 13.19
C GLY A 141 -2.54 20.04 13.74
N SER A 142 -1.28 20.49 13.65
CA SER A 142 -0.88 21.88 13.95
C SER A 142 -1.41 22.94 12.97
N GLY A 143 -1.99 22.54 11.83
CA GLY A 143 -2.53 23.46 10.83
C GLY A 143 -1.48 24.19 9.98
N ARG A 144 -0.20 23.79 10.07
CA ARG A 144 0.98 24.47 9.49
C ARG A 144 0.90 24.82 7.99
N TYR A 145 0.05 24.15 7.21
CA TYR A 145 -0.07 24.33 5.77
C TYR A 145 -1.46 24.83 5.32
N GLU A 146 -2.28 25.33 6.24
CA GLU A 146 -3.66 25.77 5.98
C GLU A 146 -3.80 27.30 5.85
N ASP A 147 -2.68 28.03 5.87
CA ASP A 147 -2.61 29.49 5.66
C ASP A 147 -2.78 29.92 4.20
N ARG A 148 -2.79 28.96 3.26
CA ARG A 148 -3.10 29.13 1.84
C ARG A 148 -4.45 28.52 1.48
N ASP A 149 -5.12 29.09 0.48
CA ASP A 149 -6.38 28.55 -0.06
C ASP A 149 -6.17 27.65 -1.30
N ASP A 150 -4.95 27.67 -1.86
CA ASP A 150 -4.55 26.89 -3.04
C ASP A 150 -3.61 25.71 -2.70
N PHE A 151 -3.32 25.48 -1.42
CA PHE A 151 -2.45 24.40 -0.93
C PHE A 151 -2.99 23.83 0.39
N THR A 152 -2.90 22.51 0.59
CA THR A 152 -3.24 21.84 1.86
C THR A 152 -2.53 20.49 1.98
N VAL A 153 -2.29 20.02 3.21
CA VAL A 153 -1.77 18.68 3.49
C VAL A 153 -2.77 17.91 4.35
N VAL A 154 -3.33 16.84 3.79
CA VAL A 154 -4.39 16.04 4.42
C VAL A 154 -3.87 14.63 4.70
N ILE A 155 -3.90 14.21 5.96
CA ILE A 155 -3.59 12.82 6.32
C ILE A 155 -4.73 11.91 5.86
N GLN A 156 -4.38 10.82 5.17
CA GLN A 156 -5.30 9.77 4.74
C GLN A 156 -4.95 8.48 5.51
N PRO A 157 -5.54 8.25 6.70
CA PRO A 157 -5.04 7.27 7.67
C PRO A 157 -5.42 5.81 7.39
N PHE A 158 -6.02 5.47 6.24
CA PHE A 158 -6.53 4.12 5.93
C PHE A 158 -5.51 2.96 6.02
N MET A 159 -4.21 3.23 6.13
CA MET A 159 -3.16 2.22 6.36
C MET A 159 -2.87 1.94 7.85
N VAL A 160 -3.22 2.84 8.77
CA VAL A 160 -2.76 2.83 10.18
C VAL A 160 -3.20 1.58 10.95
N LYS A 161 -4.49 1.23 10.86
CA LYS A 161 -5.12 0.06 11.50
C LYS A 161 -5.43 -1.06 10.49
N THR A 162 -4.89 -0.97 9.28
CA THR A 162 -5.09 -1.97 8.23
C THR A 162 -4.45 -3.30 8.63
N LYS A 163 -5.28 -4.34 8.66
CA LYS A 163 -4.88 -5.72 8.94
C LYS A 163 -4.59 -6.47 7.63
N LEU A 164 -3.85 -7.57 7.74
CA LEU A 164 -3.68 -8.51 6.64
C LEU A 164 -5.05 -9.00 6.13
N PRO A 165 -5.22 -9.20 4.81
CA PRO A 165 -6.43 -9.81 4.26
C PRO A 165 -6.45 -11.30 4.56
N TYR A 166 -7.59 -11.81 5.00
CA TYR A 166 -7.83 -13.23 5.27
C TYR A 166 -8.97 -13.77 4.41
N LYS A 167 -8.94 -15.07 4.13
CA LYS A 167 -10.05 -15.83 3.55
C LYS A 167 -10.93 -16.39 4.67
N ASP A 168 -12.12 -16.86 4.33
CA ASP A 168 -13.09 -17.48 5.26
C ASP A 168 -12.49 -18.66 6.05
N ASN A 169 -11.54 -19.39 5.45
CA ASN A 169 -10.76 -20.44 6.11
C ASN A 169 -9.61 -19.95 7.02
N HIS A 170 -9.65 -18.67 7.39
CA HIS A 170 -8.72 -17.98 8.30
C HIS A 170 -7.24 -17.99 7.87
N LYS A 171 -6.95 -18.27 6.58
CA LYS A 171 -5.61 -18.14 5.99
C LYS A 171 -5.45 -16.80 5.29
N ILE A 172 -4.24 -16.24 5.32
CA ILE A 172 -3.90 -14.99 4.64
C ILE A 172 -4.20 -15.13 3.13
N ASP A 173 -4.89 -14.14 2.56
CA ASP A 173 -5.11 -14.07 1.11
C ASP A 173 -3.91 -13.43 0.39
N PHE A 174 -2.93 -14.27 0.10
CA PHE A 174 -1.75 -13.89 -0.69
C PHE A 174 -2.08 -13.33 -2.09
N SER A 175 -3.32 -13.42 -2.60
CA SER A 175 -3.68 -12.78 -3.89
C SER A 175 -3.69 -11.23 -3.83
N TYR A 176 -3.64 -10.63 -2.64
CA TYR A 176 -3.41 -9.19 -2.45
C TYR A 176 -1.93 -8.77 -2.54
N PHE A 177 -1.00 -9.72 -2.62
CA PHE A 177 0.44 -9.47 -2.61
C PHE A 177 1.12 -9.95 -3.90
N ALA A 178 2.22 -9.31 -4.26
CA ALA A 178 3.06 -9.70 -5.38
C ALA A 178 3.77 -11.05 -5.11
N PRO A 179 4.47 -11.66 -6.10
CA PRO A 179 5.15 -12.94 -5.91
C PRO A 179 6.25 -12.96 -4.82
N ASP A 180 6.69 -11.79 -4.36
CA ASP A 180 7.61 -11.62 -3.21
C ASP A 180 6.92 -11.64 -1.82
N CYS A 181 5.58 -11.73 -1.80
CA CYS A 181 4.69 -11.56 -0.65
C CYS A 181 4.73 -10.17 0.05
N PHE A 182 5.60 -9.25 -0.36
CA PHE A 182 5.89 -8.00 0.35
C PHE A 182 5.17 -6.80 -0.27
N HIS A 183 5.33 -6.61 -1.58
CA HIS A 183 4.60 -5.57 -2.30
C HIS A 183 3.15 -5.99 -2.55
N PHE A 184 2.27 -5.03 -2.79
CA PHE A 184 0.89 -5.35 -3.18
C PHE A 184 0.84 -5.91 -4.61
N SER A 185 -0.09 -6.81 -4.86
CA SER A 185 -0.47 -7.18 -6.23
C SER A 185 -1.34 -6.06 -6.84
N GLY A 186 -1.72 -6.18 -8.12
CA GLY A 186 -2.77 -5.34 -8.69
C GLY A 186 -4.05 -5.31 -7.83
N LYS A 187 -4.46 -6.43 -7.23
CA LYS A 187 -5.60 -6.52 -6.31
C LYS A 187 -5.40 -5.68 -5.03
N GLY A 188 -4.19 -5.71 -4.47
CA GLY A 188 -3.82 -4.89 -3.31
C GLY A 188 -3.72 -3.40 -3.64
N HIS A 189 -3.13 -3.05 -4.78
CA HIS A 189 -3.08 -1.66 -5.25
C HIS A 189 -4.48 -1.10 -5.57
N SER A 190 -5.37 -1.88 -6.19
CA SER A 190 -6.77 -1.47 -6.41
C SER A 190 -7.51 -1.22 -5.10
N LEU A 191 -7.34 -2.07 -4.08
CA LEU A 191 -7.97 -1.82 -2.77
C LEU A 191 -7.34 -0.61 -2.06
N ALA A 192 -6.02 -0.43 -2.10
CA ALA A 192 -5.36 0.74 -1.53
C ALA A 192 -5.82 2.06 -2.19
N ALA A 193 -5.95 2.07 -3.52
CA ALA A 193 -6.43 3.24 -4.26
C ALA A 193 -7.91 3.56 -3.96
N LEU A 194 -8.75 2.52 -3.86
CA LEU A 194 -10.16 2.63 -3.45
C LEU A 194 -10.30 3.20 -2.03
N SER A 195 -9.54 2.67 -1.06
CA SER A 195 -9.58 3.17 0.32
C SER A 195 -9.01 4.58 0.44
N LEU A 196 -7.96 4.94 -0.33
CA LEU A 196 -7.45 6.31 -0.43
C LEU A 196 -8.50 7.28 -0.99
N TRP A 197 -9.19 6.91 -2.06
CA TRP A 197 -10.29 7.69 -2.64
C TRP A 197 -11.43 7.87 -1.63
N ASN A 198 -11.84 6.78 -0.96
CA ASN A 198 -12.86 6.83 0.09
C ASN A 198 -12.43 7.73 1.27
N ASN A 199 -11.15 7.76 1.62
CA ASN A 199 -10.58 8.67 2.63
C ASN A 199 -10.57 10.14 2.18
N MET A 200 -10.34 10.43 0.90
CA MET A 200 -10.50 11.79 0.35
C MET A 200 -11.96 12.27 0.43
N LEU A 201 -12.93 11.34 0.34
CA LEU A 201 -14.37 11.57 0.50
C LEU A 201 -14.88 11.25 1.93
N GLU A 202 -14.02 11.42 2.94
CA GLU A 202 -14.36 11.38 4.36
C GLU A 202 -13.86 12.64 5.07
N PRO A 203 -14.66 13.30 5.94
CA PRO A 203 -14.23 14.50 6.64
C PRO A 203 -12.99 14.24 7.50
N VAL A 204 -12.07 15.21 7.53
CA VAL A 204 -10.92 15.21 8.43
C VAL A 204 -11.41 15.06 9.87
N GLY A 205 -10.78 14.17 10.65
CA GLY A 205 -11.27 13.75 11.97
C GLY A 205 -12.25 12.57 11.96
N GLY A 206 -12.96 12.33 10.84
CA GLY A 206 -13.88 11.21 10.63
C GLY A 206 -13.39 10.12 9.65
N LYS A 207 -12.19 10.28 9.08
CA LYS A 207 -11.60 9.35 8.11
C LYS A 207 -11.36 7.94 8.68
N LYS A 208 -11.70 6.91 7.91
CA LYS A 208 -11.36 5.51 8.24
C LYS A 208 -9.86 5.33 8.39
N SER A 209 -9.45 4.55 9.39
CA SER A 209 -8.03 4.19 9.62
C SER A 209 -7.66 2.79 9.13
N SER A 210 -8.53 2.11 8.39
CA SER A 210 -8.30 0.77 7.82
C SER A 210 -9.08 0.59 6.51
N TRP A 211 -8.51 -0.12 5.52
CA TRP A 211 -9.25 -0.60 4.35
C TRP A 211 -10.24 -1.71 4.73
N HIS A 212 -11.27 -1.92 3.92
CA HIS A 212 -12.24 -3.01 4.10
C HIS A 212 -12.43 -3.81 2.80
N ILE A 213 -12.28 -5.13 2.86
CA ILE A 213 -12.52 -6.01 1.71
C ILE A 213 -14.00 -5.92 1.33
N GLY A 214 -14.27 -5.61 0.07
CA GLY A 214 -15.64 -5.42 -0.44
C GLY A 214 -16.26 -4.06 -0.12
N GLU A 215 -15.48 -3.05 0.32
CA GLU A 215 -16.00 -1.69 0.38
C GLU A 215 -16.36 -1.15 -1.01
N SER A 216 -17.41 -0.34 -1.09
CA SER A 216 -17.83 0.34 -2.32
C SER A 216 -17.00 1.60 -2.57
N LEU A 217 -16.95 2.02 -3.83
CA LEU A 217 -16.46 3.36 -4.19
C LEU A 217 -17.42 4.42 -3.67
N LYS A 218 -16.90 5.40 -2.92
CA LYS A 218 -17.65 6.60 -2.58
C LYS A 218 -17.71 7.56 -3.78
N CYS A 219 -18.87 8.17 -3.96
CA CYS A 219 -19.06 9.31 -4.86
C CYS A 219 -19.35 10.56 -4.02
N PRO A 220 -18.96 11.77 -4.47
CA PRO A 220 -19.41 13.02 -3.85
C PRO A 220 -20.94 13.14 -3.92
N THR A 221 -21.54 13.86 -2.97
CA THR A 221 -22.99 14.13 -2.96
C THR A 221 -23.28 15.58 -3.34
N LYS A 222 -24.55 16.01 -3.41
CA LYS A 222 -24.88 17.42 -3.67
C LYS A 222 -24.53 18.32 -2.48
N GLU A 223 -24.60 17.75 -1.29
CA GLU A 223 -24.33 18.36 0.01
C GLU A 223 -22.81 18.43 0.28
N TYR A 224 -22.08 17.40 -0.17
CA TYR A 224 -20.62 17.30 -0.07
C TYR A 224 -20.00 16.93 -1.44
N PRO A 225 -19.89 17.91 -2.37
CA PRO A 225 -19.41 17.68 -3.74
C PRO A 225 -17.87 17.70 -3.87
N TYR A 226 -17.12 17.97 -2.79
CA TYR A 226 -15.68 18.22 -2.81
C TYR A 226 -14.88 17.22 -1.96
N ILE A 227 -13.58 17.09 -2.25
CA ILE A 227 -12.63 16.38 -1.40
C ILE A 227 -12.53 17.09 -0.04
N PHE A 228 -12.46 16.31 1.05
CA PHE A 228 -12.43 16.83 2.40
C PHE A 228 -11.03 17.23 2.88
N THR A 229 -10.90 18.51 3.21
CA THR A 229 -9.75 19.22 3.80
C THR A 229 -10.14 19.74 5.19
N TRP A 230 -9.22 20.37 5.92
CA TRP A 230 -9.55 20.97 7.21
C TRP A 230 -10.66 22.04 7.08
N LYS A 231 -10.59 22.87 6.05
CA LYS A 231 -11.48 24.02 5.82
C LYS A 231 -12.95 23.66 5.53
N ASN A 232 -13.27 22.44 5.08
CA ASN A 232 -14.64 22.02 4.74
C ASN A 232 -15.19 20.84 5.57
N SER A 233 -14.43 20.29 6.52
CA SER A 233 -14.82 19.07 7.24
C SER A 233 -15.76 19.29 8.44
N ALA A 234 -15.75 20.46 9.08
CA ALA A 234 -16.44 20.69 10.36
C ALA A 234 -17.95 20.39 10.29
N LYS A 235 -18.67 21.01 9.34
CA LYS A 235 -20.11 20.81 9.12
C LYS A 235 -20.47 19.32 8.94
N ALA A 236 -19.67 18.60 8.14
CA ALA A 236 -19.89 17.18 7.89
C ALA A 236 -19.71 16.32 9.15
N LEU A 237 -18.67 16.60 9.97
CA LEU A 237 -18.49 15.90 11.25
C LEU A 237 -19.71 16.06 12.16
N ASP A 238 -20.27 17.26 12.26
CA ASP A 238 -21.37 17.54 13.17
C ASP A 238 -22.68 16.89 12.71
N GLU A 239 -22.97 16.89 11.40
CA GLU A 239 -24.09 16.13 10.83
C GLU A 239 -23.93 14.61 11.03
N PHE A 240 -22.72 14.05 10.88
CA PHE A 240 -22.47 12.63 11.19
C PHE A 240 -22.61 12.30 12.68
N LYS A 241 -22.18 13.20 13.59
CA LYS A 241 -22.41 13.05 15.04
C LYS A 241 -23.89 13.04 15.37
N HIS A 242 -24.65 14.02 14.86
CA HIS A 242 -26.10 14.10 15.08
C HIS A 242 -26.83 12.87 14.53
N THR A 243 -26.50 12.41 13.31
CA THR A 243 -27.06 11.19 12.74
C THR A 243 -26.77 9.97 13.62
N THR A 244 -25.54 9.82 14.11
CA THR A 244 -25.14 8.72 14.98
C THR A 244 -25.89 8.75 16.32
N ILE A 245 -26.03 9.92 16.93
CA ILE A 245 -26.76 10.11 18.20
C ILE A 245 -28.25 9.80 18.04
N VAL A 246 -28.89 10.28 16.97
CA VAL A 246 -30.32 10.00 16.69
C VAL A 246 -30.53 8.50 16.43
N GLN A 247 -29.59 7.83 15.76
CA GLN A 247 -29.66 6.38 15.58
C GLN A 247 -29.51 5.63 16.91
N THR A 248 -28.56 6.00 17.78
CA THR A 248 -28.44 5.34 19.09
C THR A 248 -29.62 5.62 20.00
N THR A 249 -30.14 6.84 20.10
CA THR A 249 -31.35 7.13 20.90
C THR A 249 -32.54 6.32 20.43
N ASN A 250 -32.74 6.20 19.12
CA ASN A 250 -33.86 5.44 18.54
C ASN A 250 -33.71 3.92 18.74
N SER A 251 -32.47 3.40 18.81
CA SER A 251 -32.23 2.00 19.21
C SER A 251 -32.29 1.75 20.73
N ILE A 252 -32.07 2.78 21.55
CA ILE A 252 -32.21 2.68 23.02
C ILE A 252 -33.68 2.68 23.41
N SER A 253 -34.54 3.43 22.70
CA SER A 253 -35.99 3.44 22.92
C SER A 253 -36.73 2.14 22.58
N THR A 254 -36.04 1.10 22.09
CA THR A 254 -36.63 -0.22 21.77
C THR A 254 -36.05 -1.39 22.57
N ILE A 255 -35.15 -1.14 23.52
CA ILE A 255 -34.62 -2.19 24.42
C ILE A 255 -35.34 -2.12 25.77
N SER A 256 -36.36 -2.97 25.93
CA SER A 256 -36.90 -3.32 27.25
C SER A 256 -35.83 -4.01 28.10
N SER A 257 -35.95 -3.91 29.42
CA SER A 257 -34.99 -4.44 30.37
C SER A 257 -34.83 -5.96 30.27
N ASP A 258 -33.58 -6.43 30.21
CA ASP A 258 -33.19 -7.71 30.80
C ASP A 258 -31.76 -7.65 31.34
N THR A 259 -31.62 -7.59 32.66
CA THR A 259 -30.32 -7.59 33.35
C THR A 259 -29.96 -8.99 33.79
N SER A 260 -28.90 -9.58 33.21
CA SER A 260 -28.23 -10.76 33.78
C SER A 260 -26.71 -10.54 33.84
N ILE A 261 -26.17 -10.67 35.06
CA ILE A 261 -24.75 -10.57 35.37
C ILE A 261 -24.17 -11.98 35.39
N TYR A 262 -23.06 -12.24 34.68
CA TYR A 262 -22.30 -13.48 34.81
C TYR A 262 -20.79 -13.25 34.73
N ASP A 263 -20.18 -12.99 35.89
CA ASP A 263 -18.78 -13.31 36.16
C ASP A 263 -18.66 -14.80 36.50
N VAL A 264 -17.79 -15.55 35.81
CA VAL A 264 -17.14 -16.76 36.36
C VAL A 264 -15.71 -16.89 35.81
N ASN A 265 -14.72 -16.83 36.70
CA ASN A 265 -13.36 -17.30 36.41
C ASN A 265 -13.31 -18.84 36.35
N SER A 266 -12.61 -19.42 35.37
CA SER A 266 -12.17 -20.82 35.49
C SER A 266 -10.82 -21.07 34.82
N THR A 267 -9.79 -21.22 35.66
CA THR A 267 -8.45 -21.65 35.25
C THR A 267 -8.42 -23.17 35.16
N SER A 268 -7.86 -23.74 34.09
CA SER A 268 -7.43 -25.15 34.10
C SER A 268 -6.05 -25.33 33.46
N GLN A 269 -5.15 -25.98 34.18
CA GLN A 269 -3.80 -26.29 33.74
C GLN A 269 -3.78 -27.63 33.01
N TYR A 270 -3.11 -27.71 31.86
CA TYR A 270 -2.81 -28.98 31.20
C TYR A 270 -1.29 -29.24 31.16
N HIS A 271 -0.79 -29.96 32.17
CA HIS A 271 0.54 -30.56 32.10
C HIS A 271 0.55 -31.70 31.06
N ARG A 272 1.51 -31.69 30.14
CA ARG A 272 1.84 -32.87 29.32
C ARG A 272 3.34 -33.13 29.33
N LYS A 273 3.75 -34.32 29.78
CA LYS A 273 5.14 -34.71 29.96
C LYS A 273 5.84 -34.90 28.61
N HIS A 274 6.97 -34.23 28.38
CA HIS A 274 7.86 -34.55 27.26
C HIS A 274 8.61 -35.86 27.53
N LYS A 275 8.45 -36.85 26.64
CA LYS A 275 9.27 -38.07 26.61
C LYS A 275 10.42 -37.85 25.63
N LYS A 276 11.67 -37.83 26.12
CA LYS A 276 12.85 -37.76 25.26
C LYS A 276 13.03 -39.08 24.50
N THR A 277 13.13 -39.01 23.18
CA THR A 277 13.68 -40.08 22.34
C THR A 277 14.99 -39.60 21.74
N LYS A 278 16.08 -40.36 21.94
CA LYS A 278 17.28 -40.21 21.12
C LYS A 278 16.98 -40.72 19.71
N PHE A 279 17.62 -40.13 18.71
CA PHE A 279 17.79 -40.71 17.39
C PHE A 279 19.26 -40.57 17.02
N ASP A 280 19.97 -41.69 16.95
CA ASP A 280 21.31 -41.73 16.38
C ASP A 280 21.21 -41.73 14.86
N ILE A 281 22.03 -40.92 14.18
CA ILE A 281 22.12 -40.88 12.72
C ILE A 281 23.51 -41.39 12.31
N SER A 282 23.55 -42.64 11.86
CA SER A 282 24.76 -43.25 11.32
C SER A 282 25.11 -42.68 9.93
N SER A 283 26.40 -42.61 9.62
CA SER A 283 26.91 -42.06 8.36
C SER A 283 26.74 -43.05 7.21
N ASN A 284 25.94 -42.69 6.18
CA ASN A 284 26.19 -43.01 4.76
C ASN A 284 25.08 -42.52 3.79
N LYS A 285 24.98 -41.20 3.52
CA LYS A 285 24.12 -40.67 2.42
C LYS A 285 24.70 -39.48 1.61
N MET A 286 26.02 -39.46 1.35
CA MET A 286 26.66 -38.41 0.53
C MET A 286 26.82 -38.77 -0.98
N LYS A 287 25.95 -39.62 -1.54
CA LYS A 287 25.90 -39.90 -3.00
C LYS A 287 24.49 -39.91 -3.63
N PHE A 288 23.43 -39.58 -2.86
CA PHE A 288 22.03 -39.66 -3.33
C PHE A 288 21.34 -38.28 -3.51
N ILE A 289 22.05 -37.19 -3.21
CA ILE A 289 21.50 -35.82 -3.19
C ILE A 289 21.71 -35.10 -4.53
N THR A 290 22.75 -35.45 -5.28
CA THR A 290 23.07 -34.84 -6.59
C THR A 290 22.09 -35.23 -7.70
N VAL A 291 21.71 -36.52 -7.76
CA VAL A 291 20.82 -37.06 -8.81
C VAL A 291 19.39 -36.55 -8.65
N THR A 292 18.88 -36.44 -7.42
CA THR A 292 17.52 -35.97 -7.13
C THR A 292 17.35 -34.47 -7.40
N GLY A 293 18.38 -33.66 -7.09
CA GLY A 293 18.38 -32.22 -7.40
C GLY A 293 18.29 -31.92 -8.90
N PHE A 294 19.05 -32.65 -9.73
CA PHE A 294 19.04 -32.46 -11.19
C PHE A 294 17.66 -32.76 -11.80
N LEU A 295 17.01 -33.84 -11.36
CA LEU A 295 15.67 -34.22 -11.83
C LEU A 295 14.62 -33.15 -11.46
N PHE A 296 14.74 -32.55 -10.28
CA PHE A 296 13.82 -31.50 -9.80
C PHE A 296 13.97 -30.18 -10.57
N ILE A 297 15.17 -29.83 -11.02
CA ILE A 297 15.42 -28.67 -11.88
C ILE A 297 14.78 -28.88 -13.26
N ILE A 298 14.94 -30.07 -13.85
CA ILE A 298 14.36 -30.40 -15.16
C ILE A 298 12.81 -30.36 -15.09
N THR A 299 12.18 -30.92 -14.06
CA THR A 299 10.72 -30.85 -13.91
C THR A 299 10.22 -29.42 -13.67
N MET A 300 10.95 -28.58 -12.92
CA MET A 300 10.61 -27.17 -12.77
C MET A 300 10.66 -26.40 -14.10
N ILE A 301 11.70 -26.61 -14.92
CA ILE A 301 11.83 -25.98 -16.25
C ILE A 301 10.67 -26.40 -17.16
N LEU A 302 10.31 -27.69 -17.17
CA LEU A 302 9.17 -28.21 -17.94
C LEU A 302 7.84 -27.62 -17.46
N ILE A 303 7.61 -27.51 -16.15
CA ILE A 303 6.40 -26.89 -15.58
C ILE A 303 6.31 -25.41 -15.99
N ILE A 304 7.41 -24.65 -15.89
CA ILE A 304 7.45 -23.24 -16.31
C ILE A 304 7.16 -23.10 -17.81
N GLY A 305 7.69 -24.00 -18.66
CA GLY A 305 7.40 -24.04 -20.09
C GLY A 305 5.93 -24.36 -20.41
N ILE A 306 5.31 -25.28 -19.66
CA ILE A 306 3.89 -25.64 -19.82
C ILE A 306 2.97 -24.50 -19.35
N VAL A 307 3.29 -23.84 -18.23
CA VAL A 307 2.55 -22.67 -17.73
C VAL A 307 2.66 -21.50 -18.72
N ARG A 308 3.85 -21.18 -19.23
CA ARG A 308 4.04 -20.14 -20.27
C ARG A 308 3.24 -20.41 -21.56
N ARG A 309 2.94 -21.67 -21.90
CA ARG A 309 2.09 -22.00 -23.06
C ARG A 309 0.58 -21.86 -22.80
N ARG A 310 0.13 -21.85 -21.55
CA ARG A 310 -1.30 -21.64 -21.20
C ARG A 310 -1.62 -20.15 -21.01
N LYS A 311 -1.82 -19.43 -22.13
CA LYS A 311 -2.46 -18.10 -22.12
C LYS A 311 -3.89 -18.23 -21.59
N VAL A 312 -4.09 -17.93 -20.30
CA VAL A 312 -5.41 -17.91 -19.66
C VAL A 312 -6.21 -16.72 -20.22
N ARG A 313 -7.16 -17.00 -21.11
CA ARG A 313 -8.17 -16.02 -21.52
C ARG A 313 -9.27 -15.97 -20.47
N VAL A 314 -9.27 -14.91 -19.65
CA VAL A 314 -10.48 -14.47 -18.95
C VAL A 314 -11.32 -13.70 -19.97
N PHE A 315 -12.62 -13.99 -20.04
CA PHE A 315 -13.55 -13.37 -20.98
C PHE A 315 -14.47 -12.41 -20.22
N ILE A 316 -14.61 -11.17 -20.70
CA ILE A 316 -15.64 -10.21 -20.28
C ILE A 316 -16.37 -9.80 -21.57
N PRO A 317 -17.70 -9.92 -21.66
CA PRO A 317 -18.43 -9.63 -22.89
C PRO A 317 -18.58 -8.13 -23.13
N GLY A 318 -18.42 -7.71 -24.38
CA GLY A 318 -18.69 -6.37 -24.89
C GLY A 318 -18.98 -6.45 -26.39
N ASN A 319 -19.86 -5.60 -26.90
CA ASN A 319 -20.44 -5.74 -28.25
C ASN A 319 -19.60 -5.11 -29.38
N GLU A 320 -19.99 -5.48 -30.60
CA GLU A 320 -19.57 -5.01 -31.94
C GLU A 320 -19.63 -3.46 -32.10
N ARG A 321 -18.94 -2.78 -33.04
CA ARG A 321 -18.11 -3.08 -34.26
C ARG A 321 -17.20 -1.83 -34.54
N HIS A 322 -16.51 -1.55 -35.66
CA HIS A 322 -16.35 -2.11 -37.02
C HIS A 322 -14.89 -1.86 -37.55
N ASP A 323 -14.68 -1.50 -38.84
CA ASP A 323 -13.37 -1.51 -39.54
C ASP A 323 -13.01 -0.20 -40.28
N PHE A 324 -11.72 0.00 -40.63
CA PHE A 324 -11.20 0.06 -42.02
C PHE A 324 -9.64 0.08 -42.08
N ASN A 325 -9.02 -0.13 -43.26
CA ASN A 325 -7.66 -0.71 -43.42
C ASN A 325 -6.61 0.11 -44.22
N GLY A 326 -5.32 -0.19 -43.97
CA GLY A 326 -4.19 -0.11 -44.92
C GLY A 326 -2.97 0.71 -44.43
N ILE A 327 -1.69 0.43 -44.77
CA ILE A 327 -0.95 -0.69 -45.42
C ILE A 327 0.57 -0.42 -45.18
N ASP A 328 1.43 -1.46 -45.01
CA ASP A 328 2.93 -1.54 -45.12
C ASP A 328 3.89 -0.40 -44.62
N ASN A 329 5.14 -0.59 -44.14
CA ASN A 329 6.02 -1.70 -43.65
C ASN A 329 7.27 -1.01 -42.97
N SER A 330 8.37 -1.58 -42.43
CA SER A 330 8.91 -2.94 -42.19
C SER A 330 10.06 -2.92 -41.13
N GLN A 331 10.22 -4.02 -40.37
CA GLN A 331 11.42 -4.55 -39.68
C GLN A 331 12.53 -3.63 -39.06
N TYR A 332 12.71 -3.73 -37.72
CA TYR A 332 13.91 -4.34 -37.09
C TYR A 332 13.63 -4.74 -35.61
N HIS A 333 14.57 -5.46 -34.95
CA HIS A 333 14.44 -6.03 -33.59
C HIS A 333 15.42 -5.44 -32.57
N ASP A 334 15.01 -5.34 -31.30
CA ASP A 334 15.80 -5.75 -30.11
C ASP A 334 14.86 -6.03 -28.91
N ASP A 335 15.30 -6.80 -27.90
CA ASP A 335 14.47 -7.37 -26.83
C ASP A 335 14.79 -6.81 -25.42
N ASN A 336 13.77 -6.50 -24.60
CA ASN A 336 13.84 -6.45 -23.12
C ASN A 336 12.41 -6.34 -22.49
N GLU A 337 11.93 -7.37 -21.78
CA GLU A 337 10.60 -7.36 -21.13
C GLU A 337 10.62 -6.91 -19.65
N GLU A 338 10.00 -5.77 -19.32
CA GLU A 338 9.38 -5.53 -18.00
C GLU A 338 7.86 -5.83 -18.08
N VAL A 339 7.23 -6.23 -16.97
CA VAL A 339 5.86 -6.78 -16.99
C VAL A 339 4.78 -5.69 -17.05
N GLU A 340 4.16 -5.54 -18.22
CA GLU A 340 3.04 -4.61 -18.45
C GLU A 340 1.74 -5.05 -17.74
N VAL A 341 1.01 -4.09 -17.16
CA VAL A 341 -0.36 -4.27 -16.67
C VAL A 341 -1.34 -3.66 -17.66
N TRP A 342 -1.93 -4.50 -18.51
CA TRP A 342 -2.82 -4.06 -19.59
C TRP A 342 -4.25 -3.74 -19.10
N SER A 343 -4.62 -2.45 -19.14
CA SER A 343 -5.99 -2.06 -19.50
C SER A 343 -6.09 -2.08 -21.02
N ARG A 344 -7.11 -2.74 -21.59
CA ARG A 344 -7.21 -2.92 -23.04
C ARG A 344 -8.57 -2.50 -23.59
N THR A 345 -8.68 -1.22 -23.93
CA THR A 345 -9.56 -0.80 -25.03
C THR A 345 -9.06 -1.45 -26.32
N ASN A 346 -9.96 -2.04 -27.11
CA ASN A 346 -9.58 -3.03 -28.11
C ASN A 346 -9.45 -2.45 -29.53
N THR A 347 -8.51 -1.52 -29.72
CA THR A 347 -8.16 -0.96 -31.04
C THR A 347 -6.70 -1.24 -31.37
N LYS A 348 -6.45 -2.00 -32.45
CA LYS A 348 -5.10 -2.20 -33.00
C LYS A 348 -4.81 -1.13 -34.06
N SER A 349 -3.87 -0.24 -33.79
CA SER A 349 -3.10 0.44 -34.84
C SER A 349 -1.76 0.92 -34.28
N ASN A 350 -0.67 0.35 -34.78
CA ASN A 350 0.68 0.78 -34.43
C ASN A 350 1.19 1.79 -35.47
N TYR A 351 0.89 3.07 -35.27
CA TYR A 351 1.68 4.15 -35.86
C TYR A 351 2.76 4.58 -34.86
N PHE A 352 3.94 3.99 -34.95
CA PHE A 352 5.11 4.52 -34.26
C PHE A 352 5.55 5.82 -34.93
N LYS A 353 5.39 6.93 -34.22
CA LYS A 353 6.18 8.15 -34.44
C LYS A 353 6.82 8.51 -33.11
N ASN A 354 8.13 8.71 -33.11
CA ASN A 354 8.89 8.93 -31.89
C ASN A 354 8.42 10.20 -31.17
N ASN A 355 7.78 10.02 -30.03
CA ASN A 355 8.03 10.84 -28.85
C ASN A 355 8.58 9.89 -27.78
N GLU A 356 9.62 10.31 -27.07
CA GLU A 356 10.18 9.53 -25.97
C GLU A 356 9.11 9.34 -24.89
N THR A 357 8.73 8.10 -24.59
CA THR A 357 7.84 7.77 -23.47
C THR A 357 8.61 7.91 -22.16
N ILE A 358 8.82 9.16 -21.75
CA ILE A 358 9.39 9.54 -20.45
C ILE A 358 8.67 8.75 -19.36
N LYS A 359 9.44 8.09 -18.47
CA LYS A 359 8.90 7.36 -17.32
C LYS A 359 8.19 8.32 -16.35
N GLN A 360 6.90 8.58 -16.58
CA GLN A 360 6.07 9.42 -15.73
C GLN A 360 5.62 8.66 -14.48
N HIS A 361 6.00 9.18 -13.31
CA HIS A 361 5.37 8.82 -12.05
C HIS A 361 4.06 9.61 -11.91
N GLY A 362 3.00 9.11 -12.54
CA GLY A 362 1.66 9.71 -12.48
C GLY A 362 0.81 9.25 -13.65
N THR A 363 -0.43 8.85 -13.38
CA THR A 363 -1.40 8.45 -14.42
C THR A 363 -2.53 9.48 -14.44
N ARG A 364 -2.76 10.12 -15.59
CA ARG A 364 -3.94 10.97 -15.79
C ARG A 364 -5.20 10.10 -15.87
N ILE A 365 -6.19 10.41 -15.03
CA ILE A 365 -7.56 9.92 -15.17
C ILE A 365 -8.38 11.12 -15.69
N SER A 366 -9.00 10.98 -16.85
CA SER A 366 -10.00 11.93 -17.34
C SER A 366 -11.31 11.69 -16.60
N PHE A 367 -11.85 12.74 -15.99
CA PHE A 367 -13.23 12.77 -15.52
C PHE A 367 -14.07 13.49 -16.58
N GLU A 368 -14.53 12.72 -17.56
CA GLU A 368 -15.54 13.07 -18.58
C GLU A 368 -16.72 12.10 -18.44
#